data_AF-A0A2D7B9J9-F1
#
_entry.id   AF-A0A2D7B9J9-F1
#
_cell.length_a   1.000
_cell.length_b   1.000
_cell.length_c   1.000
_cell.angle_alpha   90.00
_cell.angle_beta   90.00
_cell.angle_gamma   90.00
#
_symmetry.space_group_name_H-M   'P 1'
#
loop_
_entity.id
_entity.type
_entity.pdbx_description
1 polymer ?
#
loop_
_entity_poly.entity_id
_entity_poly.type
_entity_poly.pdbx_seq_one_letter_code
_entity_poly.pdbx_strand_id
1 'polypeptide(L)'
;MPCRNTIHRVSSNLLMVWVFWTPLLFQSVMALQSESAHWPQFRGPHGQGRAPSSSLPIPFGPDSSVIWKKNIAPGHSSPSIWGDLLLVTTYESDQLTTQVLNRHDGSLLWKKSIPPTKIERGHRNGTPANSTPTTDGRSVFVYFGSYGLLSYDMEGNEQWRLPLPVPVTQHGASSSPVLAEGRLFLQVDQDISSHLLCVDAASGKQVWKTPRPGFRRGFSTPIAWPSEKPELVITSGTLRVCAYHISDGELAWEVGGLPNETVASPAFDDQHLYVSGWTMGAGVSRIPNFDELLENDKNKDASIARSEAIGPARMHFPYIDADKDGKIVRKEWETMSDIFRKSENALLALKPGPSLKSPPTLSWKQTRGLPYVPSPLAYQGHVYLVKNGGMISCMNTTTGEVIYREERLGALGDYYASPVAAGEQILVAAQSGVVSVIEAGNPELNIMFQIDLEETIMATPAIVENRLYMRTSQTLYCFGK
;
A
#
# COMPACT_ATOMS: atom_id res chain seq x y z
N MET A 1 89.80 -44.62 43.69
CA MET A 1 89.99 -44.20 42.28
C MET A 1 88.75 -43.40 41.86
N PRO A 2 88.92 -42.31 41.10
CA PRO A 2 88.03 -41.12 41.05
C PRO A 2 86.79 -41.35 40.14
N CYS A 3 85.70 -40.58 40.19
CA CYS A 3 85.60 -39.20 39.70
C CYS A 3 84.31 -38.51 40.16
N ARG A 4 84.40 -37.19 40.36
CA ARG A 4 83.41 -36.27 40.95
C ARG A 4 82.20 -36.00 40.03
N ASN A 5 81.03 -35.69 40.60
CA ASN A 5 80.59 -34.30 40.64
C ASN A 5 79.42 -34.01 41.61
N THR A 6 79.62 -32.87 42.26
CA THR A 6 79.05 -32.25 43.46
C THR A 6 77.56 -31.87 43.34
N ILE A 7 76.80 -32.16 44.40
CA ILE A 7 75.47 -31.59 44.66
C ILE A 7 75.60 -30.63 45.84
N HIS A 8 75.32 -29.35 45.62
CA HIS A 8 75.13 -28.38 46.70
C HIS A 8 73.63 -28.18 46.95
N ARG A 9 73.24 -28.46 48.19
CA ARG A 9 71.91 -28.26 48.75
C ARG A 9 71.93 -26.90 49.47
N VAL A 10 71.10 -25.96 49.05
CA VAL A 10 70.85 -24.72 49.80
C VAL A 10 69.35 -24.63 50.07
N SER A 11 69.03 -24.63 51.36
CA SER A 11 67.74 -24.36 51.95
C SER A 11 67.56 -22.86 52.14
N SER A 12 66.43 -22.29 51.71
CA SER A 12 65.93 -21.03 52.30
C SER A 12 64.52 -20.66 51.80
N ASN A 13 63.64 -20.52 52.80
CA ASN A 13 62.60 -19.49 52.97
C ASN A 13 61.37 -19.45 52.06
N LEU A 14 60.22 -19.67 52.73
CA LEU A 14 58.89 -19.22 52.37
C LEU A 14 58.90 -17.74 51.92
N LEU A 15 58.32 -17.47 50.74
CA LEU A 15 57.65 -16.21 50.45
C LEU A 15 56.24 -16.51 49.93
N MET A 16 55.27 -15.98 50.66
CA MET A 16 53.84 -16.02 50.40
C MET A 16 53.52 -15.04 49.26
N VAL A 17 53.30 -15.56 48.05
CA VAL A 17 52.87 -14.75 46.89
C VAL A 17 51.35 -14.61 46.92
N TRP A 18 50.88 -13.40 47.20
CA TRP A 18 49.49 -13.00 47.02
C TRP A 18 49.17 -12.93 45.53
N VAL A 19 48.40 -13.89 45.01
CA VAL A 19 47.85 -13.82 43.66
C VAL A 19 46.65 -12.90 43.69
N PHE A 20 46.84 -11.63 43.30
CA PHE A 20 45.73 -10.73 42.99
C PHE A 20 45.09 -11.19 41.68
N TRP A 21 43.93 -11.85 41.77
CA TRP A 21 43.02 -12.02 40.64
C TRP A 21 42.33 -10.68 40.37
N THR A 22 42.83 -9.94 39.38
CA THR A 22 42.07 -8.86 38.76
C THR A 22 41.07 -9.47 37.77
N PRO A 23 39.75 -9.34 37.96
CA PRO A 23 38.81 -9.71 36.93
C PRO A 23 38.91 -8.68 35.81
N LEU A 24 39.39 -9.08 34.63
CA LEU A 24 39.20 -8.32 33.41
C LEU A 24 37.69 -8.27 33.12
N LEU A 25 37.07 -7.16 33.48
CA LEU A 25 35.75 -6.76 33.01
C LEU A 25 35.84 -6.58 31.48
N PHE A 26 35.52 -7.63 30.74
CA PHE A 26 35.14 -7.52 29.33
C PHE A 26 33.81 -6.75 29.29
N GLN A 27 33.88 -5.42 29.22
CA GLN A 27 32.74 -4.62 28.81
C GLN A 27 32.47 -4.92 27.35
N SER A 28 31.51 -5.80 27.09
CA SER A 28 30.88 -5.94 25.79
C SER A 28 30.23 -4.61 25.44
N VAL A 29 30.89 -3.80 24.62
CA VAL A 29 30.26 -2.68 23.93
C VAL A 29 29.31 -3.31 22.92
N MET A 30 28.05 -3.54 23.32
CA MET A 30 26.99 -3.73 22.36
C MET A 30 26.85 -2.39 21.64
N ALA A 31 27.40 -2.30 20.43
CA ALA A 31 27.03 -1.25 19.52
C ALA A 31 25.52 -1.40 19.30
N LEU A 32 24.74 -0.48 19.85
CA LEU A 32 23.40 -0.19 19.36
C LEU A 32 23.58 0.23 17.91
N GLN A 33 23.56 -0.74 16.99
CA GLN A 33 23.20 -0.42 15.62
C GLN A 33 21.80 0.15 15.72
N SER A 34 21.70 1.48 15.58
CA SER A 34 20.45 2.13 15.22
C SER A 34 19.93 1.39 14.00
N GLU A 35 18.90 0.58 14.17
CA GLU A 35 18.16 0.04 13.04
C GLU A 35 17.68 1.27 12.25
N SER A 36 18.29 1.50 11.09
CA SER A 36 17.97 2.66 10.26
C SER A 36 16.48 2.62 9.96
N ALA A 37 15.76 3.72 10.18
CA ALA A 37 14.34 3.73 9.90
C ALA A 37 14.11 3.50 8.39
N HIS A 38 13.14 2.66 8.06
CA HIS A 38 12.85 2.24 6.69
C HIS A 38 11.40 2.56 6.31
N TRP A 39 11.16 2.75 5.01
CA TRP A 39 9.83 2.90 4.43
C TRP A 39 9.70 1.95 3.23
N PRO A 40 9.70 0.63 3.47
CA PRO A 40 10.06 -0.35 2.45
C PRO A 40 9.03 -0.56 1.33
N GLN A 41 7.81 -0.04 1.49
CA GLN A 41 6.67 -0.36 0.63
C GLN A 41 5.64 0.78 0.60
N PHE A 42 4.54 0.59 -0.14
CA PHE A 42 3.40 1.50 -0.11
C PHE A 42 2.93 1.76 1.32
N ARG A 43 2.84 3.04 1.70
CA ARG A 43 2.51 3.48 3.08
C ARG A 43 3.49 2.94 4.15
N GLY A 44 4.72 2.59 3.80
CA GLY A 44 5.80 2.36 4.76
C GLY A 44 5.65 1.08 5.58
N PRO A 45 6.22 1.04 6.79
CA PRO A 45 6.18 -0.14 7.65
C PRO A 45 4.75 -0.66 7.84
N HIS A 46 4.56 -1.95 7.54
CA HIS A 46 3.26 -2.64 7.59
C HIS A 46 2.13 -1.98 6.78
N GLY A 47 2.43 -1.06 5.85
CA GLY A 47 1.44 -0.38 5.01
C GLY A 47 0.54 0.64 5.73
N GLN A 48 0.97 1.15 6.89
CA GLN A 48 0.09 1.94 7.78
C GLN A 48 0.21 3.46 7.65
N GLY A 49 1.22 3.95 6.94
CA GLY A 49 1.46 5.38 6.73
C GLY A 49 1.90 6.09 8.01
N ARG A 50 2.72 5.44 8.84
CA ARG A 50 3.13 5.94 10.17
C ARG A 50 4.64 5.99 10.30
N ALA A 51 5.17 7.10 10.79
CA ALA A 51 6.54 7.26 11.28
C ALA A 51 6.53 7.94 12.66
N PRO A 52 6.09 7.24 13.73
CA PRO A 52 5.85 7.86 15.04
C PRO A 52 7.12 8.45 15.69
N SER A 53 8.30 7.94 15.33
CA SER A 53 9.60 8.44 15.79
C SER A 53 10.15 9.61 14.96
N SER A 54 9.43 10.05 13.92
CA SER A 54 9.82 11.18 13.07
C SER A 54 8.92 12.40 13.33
N SER A 55 9.33 13.54 12.77
CA SER A 55 8.58 14.79 12.69
C SER A 55 8.66 15.32 11.26
N LEU A 56 7.64 16.05 10.81
CA LEU A 56 7.69 16.72 9.51
C LEU A 56 8.55 17.98 9.61
N PRO A 57 9.33 18.30 8.56
CA PRO A 57 10.21 19.47 8.55
C PRO A 57 9.42 20.76 8.26
N ILE A 58 8.40 21.08 9.06
CA ILE A 58 7.64 22.33 8.91
C ILE A 58 8.44 23.55 9.41
N PRO A 59 8.38 24.71 8.72
CA PRO A 59 7.80 24.89 7.38
C PRO A 59 8.68 24.25 6.29
N PHE A 60 8.05 23.73 5.23
CA PHE A 60 8.72 23.26 4.01
C PHE A 60 8.00 23.76 2.76
N GLY A 61 8.71 23.87 1.65
CA GLY A 61 8.14 24.27 0.37
C GLY A 61 9.22 24.33 -0.72
N PRO A 62 8.89 24.70 -1.96
CA PRO A 62 9.83 24.69 -3.08
C PRO A 62 11.14 25.47 -2.85
N ASP A 63 11.10 26.44 -1.93
CA ASP A 63 12.20 27.32 -1.52
C ASP A 63 12.54 27.23 -0.02
N SER A 64 11.98 26.27 0.72
CA SER A 64 12.15 26.14 2.17
C SER A 64 12.36 24.67 2.58
N SER A 65 13.37 24.42 3.41
CA SER A 65 13.68 23.08 3.93
C SER A 65 13.90 22.03 2.82
N VAL A 66 14.34 22.44 1.63
CA VAL A 66 14.69 21.54 0.52
C VAL A 66 16.13 21.06 0.70
N ILE A 67 16.32 19.76 0.93
CA ILE A 67 17.64 19.14 0.90
C ILE A 67 18.07 18.93 -0.55
N TRP A 68 17.16 18.38 -1.36
CA TRP A 68 17.31 18.27 -2.81
C TRP A 68 15.94 18.16 -3.48
N LYS A 69 15.90 18.52 -4.78
CA LYS A 69 14.77 18.25 -5.67
C LYS A 69 15.29 17.81 -7.03
N LYS A 70 14.57 16.91 -7.69
CA LYS A 70 14.98 16.31 -8.96
C LYS A 70 13.80 16.06 -9.88
N ASN A 71 13.97 16.37 -11.16
CA ASN A 71 13.01 15.99 -12.19
C ASN A 71 12.91 14.46 -12.27
N ILE A 72 11.69 13.94 -12.19
CA ILE A 72 11.39 12.52 -12.27
C ILE A 72 10.45 12.24 -13.44
N ALA A 73 10.66 11.10 -14.09
CA ALA A 73 9.79 10.66 -15.16
C ALA A 73 8.36 10.35 -14.66
N PRO A 74 7.34 10.40 -15.55
CA PRO A 74 5.95 10.16 -15.18
C PRO A 74 5.73 8.84 -14.45
N GLY A 75 4.83 8.83 -13.48
CA GLY A 75 4.46 7.65 -12.69
C GLY A 75 3.88 8.06 -11.35
N HIS A 76 3.10 7.18 -10.73
CA HIS A 76 2.37 7.51 -9.48
C HIS A 76 2.78 6.65 -8.29
N SER A 77 3.80 5.81 -8.45
CA SER A 77 4.35 5.04 -7.35
C SER A 77 4.78 5.95 -6.20
N SER A 78 4.45 5.56 -4.97
CA SER A 78 5.05 6.17 -3.79
C SER A 78 6.56 5.94 -3.76
N PRO A 79 7.34 6.82 -3.12
CA PRO A 79 8.71 6.51 -2.77
C PRO A 79 8.75 5.34 -1.76
N SER A 80 9.57 4.33 -2.04
CA SER A 80 9.99 3.35 -1.03
C SER A 80 11.44 3.64 -0.65
N ILE A 81 11.79 3.46 0.62
CA ILE A 81 13.10 3.85 1.15
C ILE A 81 13.67 2.71 1.99
N TRP A 82 14.92 2.35 1.70
CA TRP A 82 15.69 1.41 2.50
C TRP A 82 17.13 1.90 2.65
N GLY A 83 17.56 2.17 3.89
CA GLY A 83 18.83 2.83 4.17
C GLY A 83 18.97 4.09 3.31
N ASP A 84 20.01 4.12 2.49
CA ASP A 84 20.37 5.27 1.65
C ASP A 84 19.74 5.23 0.25
N LEU A 85 18.80 4.31 0.01
CA LEU A 85 18.20 4.08 -1.29
C LEU A 85 16.75 4.54 -1.31
N LEU A 86 16.37 5.25 -2.39
CA LEU A 86 15.01 5.63 -2.70
C LEU A 86 14.59 4.98 -4.01
N LEU A 87 13.45 4.29 -3.99
CA LEU A 87 12.97 3.46 -5.09
C LEU A 87 11.64 3.99 -5.61
N VAL A 88 11.51 4.09 -6.93
CA VAL A 88 10.27 4.47 -7.62
C VAL A 88 10.11 3.71 -8.94
N THR A 89 8.88 3.61 -9.43
CA THR A 89 8.59 3.20 -10.80
C THR A 89 8.14 4.37 -11.65
N THR A 90 8.51 4.37 -12.91
CA THR A 90 8.14 5.39 -13.90
C THR A 90 7.75 4.75 -15.23
N TYR A 91 7.09 5.53 -16.08
CA TYR A 91 6.81 5.20 -17.47
C TYR A 91 7.26 6.36 -18.36
N GLU A 92 8.22 6.11 -19.23
CA GLU A 92 8.78 7.12 -20.13
C GLU A 92 9.29 6.47 -21.41
N SER A 93 9.18 7.18 -22.54
CA SER A 93 9.64 6.69 -23.85
C SER A 93 9.14 5.28 -24.18
N ASP A 94 7.87 5.00 -23.84
CA ASP A 94 7.22 3.69 -23.97
C ASP A 94 7.93 2.54 -23.25
N GLN A 95 8.66 2.85 -22.18
CA GLN A 95 9.31 1.87 -21.31
C GLN A 95 8.74 1.97 -19.90
N LEU A 96 8.46 0.81 -19.30
CA LEU A 96 8.27 0.68 -17.87
C LEU A 96 9.64 0.72 -17.21
N THR A 97 9.86 1.56 -16.20
CA THR A 97 11.19 1.69 -15.60
C THR A 97 11.17 1.64 -14.08
N THR A 98 12.16 0.95 -13.53
CA THR A 98 12.49 0.94 -12.11
C THR A 98 13.71 1.84 -11.91
N GLN A 99 13.60 2.81 -11.01
CA GLN A 99 14.68 3.73 -10.70
C GLN A 99 15.03 3.64 -9.23
N VAL A 100 16.32 3.55 -8.95
CA VAL A 100 16.88 3.67 -7.61
C VAL A 100 17.81 4.86 -7.56
N LEU A 101 17.56 5.70 -6.57
CA LEU A 101 18.22 6.98 -6.36
C LEU A 101 18.94 6.95 -5.02
N ASN A 102 20.03 7.69 -4.93
CA ASN A 102 20.66 7.99 -3.66
C ASN A 102 19.74 8.93 -2.87
N ARG A 103 19.35 8.51 -1.68
CA ARG A 103 18.44 9.24 -0.78
C ARG A 103 19.01 10.58 -0.31
N HIS A 104 20.33 10.74 -0.27
CA HIS A 104 20.98 11.92 0.29
C HIS A 104 21.05 13.10 -0.67
N ASP A 105 21.17 12.86 -1.96
CA ASP A 105 21.34 13.92 -2.98
C ASP A 105 20.41 13.77 -4.20
N GLY A 106 19.60 12.71 -4.25
CA GLY A 106 18.71 12.42 -5.37
C GLY A 106 19.42 11.94 -6.64
N SER A 107 20.73 11.68 -6.60
CA SER A 107 21.46 11.17 -7.78
C SER A 107 20.90 9.82 -8.22
N LEU A 108 20.87 9.58 -9.54
CA LEU A 108 20.40 8.30 -10.06
C LEU A 108 21.52 7.28 -9.87
N LEU A 109 21.26 6.21 -9.12
CA LEU A 109 22.21 5.11 -8.95
C LEU A 109 22.09 4.14 -10.12
N TRP A 110 20.87 3.70 -10.39
CA TRP A 110 20.59 2.89 -11.58
C TRP A 110 19.13 3.02 -12.02
N LYS A 111 18.92 2.71 -13.30
CA LYS A 111 17.62 2.63 -13.95
C LYS A 111 17.56 1.37 -14.79
N LYS A 112 16.50 0.57 -14.60
CA LYS A 112 16.20 -0.59 -15.44
C LYS A 112 14.91 -0.36 -16.18
N SER A 113 14.92 -0.65 -17.47
CA SER A 113 13.80 -0.44 -18.37
C SER A 113 13.34 -1.75 -18.97
N ILE A 114 12.04 -1.89 -19.12
CA ILE A 114 11.44 -3.03 -19.78
C ILE A 114 10.33 -2.60 -20.74
N PRO A 115 10.37 -3.06 -22.01
CA PRO A 115 9.33 -2.72 -22.97
C PRO A 115 8.07 -3.54 -22.65
N PRO A 116 6.90 -2.90 -22.49
CA PRO A 116 5.64 -3.62 -22.44
C PRO A 116 5.26 -4.10 -23.84
N THR A 117 4.70 -5.31 -23.95
CA THR A 117 4.13 -5.79 -25.23
C THR A 117 2.82 -5.09 -25.55
N LYS A 118 2.08 -4.68 -24.52
CA LYS A 118 0.81 -3.95 -24.61
C LYS A 118 0.58 -3.21 -23.31
N ILE A 119 0.12 -1.96 -23.42
CA ILE A 119 -0.30 -1.17 -22.26
C ILE A 119 -1.71 -1.56 -21.81
N GLU A 120 -1.94 -1.77 -20.51
CA GLU A 120 -3.30 -1.97 -20.00
C GLU A 120 -4.15 -0.72 -20.19
N ARG A 121 -5.46 -0.90 -20.31
CA ARG A 121 -6.37 0.23 -20.30
C ARG A 121 -6.34 0.88 -18.91
N GLY A 122 -6.08 2.18 -18.87
CA GLY A 122 -5.94 2.97 -17.65
C GLY A 122 -6.98 4.08 -17.49
N HIS A 123 -7.12 4.57 -16.26
CA HIS A 123 -7.82 5.83 -16.00
C HIS A 123 -7.07 6.99 -16.65
N ARG A 124 -7.77 8.07 -17.05
CA ARG A 124 -7.13 9.23 -17.74
C ARG A 124 -6.01 9.87 -16.90
N ASN A 125 -6.17 9.85 -15.58
CA ASN A 125 -5.20 10.39 -14.62
C ASN A 125 -4.28 9.28 -14.07
N GLY A 126 -4.19 8.11 -14.71
CA GLY A 126 -3.34 7.00 -14.31
C GLY A 126 -2.12 6.86 -15.22
N THR A 127 -1.16 6.03 -14.82
CA THR A 127 -0.01 5.64 -15.65
C THR A 127 0.16 4.11 -15.66
N PRO A 128 0.95 3.52 -16.56
CA PRO A 128 1.34 2.11 -16.46
C PRO A 128 2.27 1.79 -15.26
N ALA A 129 2.75 2.80 -14.54
CA ALA A 129 3.70 2.72 -13.42
C ALA A 129 3.09 3.28 -12.11
N ASN A 130 1.90 2.81 -11.74
CA ASN A 130 1.22 3.24 -10.51
C ASN A 130 1.69 2.49 -9.26
N SER A 131 2.06 1.21 -9.39
CA SER A 131 2.37 0.34 -8.26
C SER A 131 3.68 0.74 -7.58
N THR A 132 3.68 0.74 -6.25
CA THR A 132 4.86 1.10 -5.43
C THR A 132 5.83 -0.07 -5.33
N PRO A 133 7.15 0.12 -5.54
CA PRO A 133 8.14 -0.92 -5.30
C PRO A 133 8.14 -1.37 -3.83
N THR A 134 8.46 -2.64 -3.56
CA THR A 134 8.74 -3.12 -2.20
C THR A 134 10.16 -3.68 -2.09
N THR A 135 10.77 -3.66 -0.91
CA THR A 135 12.14 -4.14 -0.70
C THR A 135 12.35 -4.69 0.72
N ASP A 136 13.26 -5.66 0.85
CA ASP A 136 13.78 -6.18 2.12
C ASP A 136 15.21 -5.72 2.42
N GLY A 137 15.72 -4.76 1.65
CA GLY A 137 17.10 -4.29 1.74
C GLY A 137 18.14 -5.12 1.02
N ARG A 138 17.75 -6.26 0.45
CA ARG A 138 18.62 -7.11 -0.38
C ARG A 138 18.13 -7.15 -1.83
N SER A 139 16.82 -7.10 -2.00
CA SER A 139 16.16 -7.15 -3.30
C SER A 139 15.10 -6.04 -3.42
N VAL A 140 14.96 -5.54 -4.64
CA VAL A 140 13.92 -4.61 -5.07
C VAL A 140 12.88 -5.39 -5.86
N PHE A 141 11.62 -5.29 -5.46
CA PHE A 141 10.50 -5.97 -6.12
C PHE A 141 9.55 -4.95 -6.72
N VAL A 142 9.24 -5.10 -8.01
CA VAL A 142 8.34 -4.21 -8.74
C VAL A 142 7.27 -4.98 -9.46
N TYR A 143 6.11 -4.34 -9.60
CA TYR A 143 5.01 -4.83 -10.42
C TYR A 143 4.61 -3.76 -11.44
N PHE A 144 4.43 -4.18 -12.68
CA PHE A 144 3.80 -3.38 -13.72
C PHE A 144 2.64 -4.17 -14.31
N GLY A 145 1.43 -3.60 -14.36
CA GLY A 145 0.26 -4.29 -14.94
C GLY A 145 0.50 -4.77 -16.37
N SER A 146 1.18 -3.94 -17.17
CA SER A 146 1.52 -4.22 -18.56
C SER A 146 2.64 -5.25 -18.76
N TYR A 147 3.16 -5.84 -17.68
CA TYR A 147 4.28 -6.78 -17.77
C TYR A 147 4.23 -7.94 -16.76
N GLY A 148 4.14 -7.66 -15.46
CA GLY A 148 4.29 -8.65 -14.39
C GLY A 148 5.26 -8.20 -13.29
N LEU A 149 5.79 -9.17 -12.54
CA LEU A 149 6.70 -8.94 -11.42
C LEU A 149 8.16 -9.03 -11.85
N LEU A 150 9.02 -8.18 -11.29
CA LEU A 150 10.47 -8.27 -11.46
C LEU A 150 11.18 -8.11 -10.12
N SER A 151 12.38 -8.69 -10.03
CA SER A 151 13.31 -8.48 -8.92
C SER A 151 14.69 -8.10 -9.40
N TYR A 152 15.28 -7.15 -8.69
CA TYR A 152 16.67 -6.72 -8.84
C TYR A 152 17.37 -6.79 -7.48
N ASP A 153 18.69 -6.97 -7.46
CA ASP A 153 19.48 -6.66 -6.27
C ASP A 153 19.61 -5.14 -6.09
N MET A 154 20.30 -4.71 -5.03
CA MET A 154 20.45 -3.29 -4.70
C MET A 154 21.37 -2.55 -5.69
N GLU A 155 22.21 -3.27 -6.43
CA GLU A 155 23.08 -2.78 -7.51
C GLU A 155 22.35 -2.73 -8.87
N GLY A 156 21.12 -3.25 -8.93
CA GLY A 156 20.27 -3.26 -10.10
C GLY A 156 20.48 -4.47 -11.02
N ASN A 157 21.25 -5.48 -10.63
CA ASN A 157 21.29 -6.73 -11.40
C ASN A 157 19.96 -7.45 -11.25
N GLU A 158 19.40 -7.91 -12.37
CA GLU A 158 18.16 -8.67 -12.32
C GLU A 158 18.38 -10.03 -11.67
N GLN A 159 17.54 -10.36 -10.69
CA GLN A 159 17.52 -11.66 -10.03
C GLN A 159 16.52 -12.60 -10.68
N TRP A 160 15.32 -12.11 -10.99
CA TRP A 160 14.28 -12.87 -11.68
C TRP A 160 13.20 -11.95 -12.27
N ARG A 161 12.41 -12.51 -13.19
CA ARG A 161 11.21 -11.89 -13.76
C ARG A 161 10.09 -12.92 -13.85
N LEU A 162 8.86 -12.50 -13.60
CA LEU A 162 7.64 -13.28 -13.75
C LEU A 162 6.65 -12.48 -14.60
N PRO A 163 6.66 -12.68 -15.94
CA PRO A 163 5.66 -12.08 -16.82
C PRO A 163 4.24 -12.53 -16.44
N LEU A 164 3.30 -11.59 -16.40
CA LEU A 164 1.88 -11.82 -16.15
C LEU A 164 1.06 -11.29 -17.33
N PRO A 165 -0.11 -11.89 -17.63
CA PRO A 165 -1.01 -11.35 -18.63
C PRO A 165 -1.42 -9.90 -18.29
N VAL A 166 -1.51 -9.05 -19.32
CA VAL A 166 -2.02 -7.69 -19.18
C VAL A 166 -3.43 -7.74 -18.60
N PRO A 167 -3.70 -7.09 -17.45
CA PRO A 167 -4.97 -7.24 -16.78
C PRO A 167 -6.12 -6.60 -17.55
N VAL A 168 -7.29 -7.22 -17.47
CA VAL A 168 -8.52 -6.69 -18.05
C VAL A 168 -9.17 -5.73 -17.06
N THR A 169 -8.73 -4.47 -17.11
CA THR A 169 -9.15 -3.40 -16.20
C THR A 169 -9.60 -2.16 -16.98
N GLN A 170 -10.42 -1.33 -16.35
CA GLN A 170 -10.80 -0.02 -16.90
C GLN A 170 -9.95 1.13 -16.37
N HIS A 171 -9.38 0.97 -15.17
CA HIS A 171 -8.68 2.04 -14.46
C HIS A 171 -7.16 1.83 -14.37
N GLY A 172 -6.64 0.73 -14.90
CA GLY A 172 -5.23 0.36 -14.85
C GLY A 172 -4.93 -0.55 -13.66
N ALA A 173 -3.68 -1.01 -13.55
CA ALA A 173 -3.20 -1.69 -12.37
C ALA A 173 -2.64 -0.68 -11.37
N SER A 174 -2.92 -0.86 -10.07
CA SER A 174 -2.40 0.03 -9.02
C SER A 174 -2.13 -0.65 -7.68
N SER A 175 -2.56 -1.91 -7.47
CA SER A 175 -2.16 -2.68 -6.30
C SER A 175 -0.63 -2.84 -6.29
N SER A 176 -0.02 -2.66 -5.13
CA SER A 176 1.44 -2.79 -4.96
C SER A 176 1.78 -4.17 -4.39
N PRO A 177 2.94 -4.77 -4.76
CA PRO A 177 3.41 -5.99 -4.11
C PRO A 177 3.71 -5.72 -2.63
N VAL A 178 3.38 -6.69 -1.78
CA VAL A 178 3.70 -6.66 -0.34
C VAL A 178 4.54 -7.87 0.02
N LEU A 179 5.60 -7.64 0.80
CA LEU A 179 6.51 -8.67 1.26
C LEU A 179 6.14 -9.11 2.69
N ALA A 180 6.02 -10.42 2.91
CA ALA A 180 6.00 -11.00 4.25
C ALA A 180 6.48 -12.46 4.21
N GLU A 181 7.21 -12.92 5.23
CA GLU A 181 7.67 -14.32 5.34
C GLU A 181 8.43 -14.82 4.09
N GLY A 182 9.25 -13.96 3.48
CA GLY A 182 10.00 -14.29 2.25
C GLY A 182 9.13 -14.48 1.00
N ARG A 183 7.88 -14.01 1.04
CA ARG A 183 6.89 -14.14 -0.04
C ARG A 183 6.35 -12.78 -0.46
N LEU A 184 6.10 -12.63 -1.75
CA LEU A 184 5.42 -11.48 -2.33
C LEU A 184 3.95 -11.80 -2.56
N PHE A 185 3.08 -10.90 -2.12
CA PHE A 185 1.64 -10.97 -2.34
C PHE A 185 1.21 -9.85 -3.27
N LEU A 186 0.42 -10.20 -4.28
CA LEU A 186 -0.11 -9.25 -5.25
C LEU A 186 -1.59 -9.53 -5.50
N GLN A 187 -2.44 -8.55 -5.22
CA GLN A 187 -3.84 -8.59 -5.64
C GLN A 187 -3.94 -8.19 -7.11
N VAL A 188 -4.56 -9.05 -7.92
CA VAL A 188 -4.91 -8.78 -9.31
C VAL A 188 -6.42 -8.98 -9.45
N ASP A 189 -7.18 -8.01 -8.95
CA ASP A 189 -8.64 -7.97 -9.13
C ASP A 189 -8.96 -7.23 -10.45
N GLN A 190 -9.50 -7.98 -11.40
CA GLN A 190 -9.74 -7.59 -12.80
C GLN A 190 -11.04 -8.23 -13.30
N ASP A 191 -11.55 -7.76 -14.44
CA ASP A 191 -12.88 -8.19 -14.89
C ASP A 191 -12.94 -9.69 -15.21
N ILE A 192 -11.83 -10.25 -15.69
CA ILE A 192 -11.68 -11.66 -16.03
C ILE A 192 -10.59 -12.29 -15.17
N SER A 193 -10.94 -13.31 -14.38
CA SER A 193 -9.97 -14.09 -13.58
C SER A 193 -9.22 -13.26 -12.52
N SER A 194 -9.96 -12.57 -11.65
CA SER A 194 -9.42 -12.01 -10.41
C SER A 194 -8.74 -13.07 -9.56
N HIS A 195 -7.62 -12.70 -8.95
CA HIS A 195 -6.86 -13.61 -8.08
C HIS A 195 -5.93 -12.87 -7.12
N LEU A 196 -5.57 -13.56 -6.03
CA LEU A 196 -4.43 -13.20 -5.20
C LEU A 196 -3.26 -14.11 -5.58
N LEU A 197 -2.13 -13.50 -5.92
CA LEU A 197 -0.91 -14.21 -6.30
C LEU A 197 0.09 -14.21 -5.14
N CYS A 198 0.71 -15.36 -4.88
CA CYS A 198 1.86 -15.48 -3.99
C CYS A 198 3.06 -16.02 -4.74
N VAL A 199 4.20 -15.33 -4.58
CA VAL A 199 5.46 -15.65 -5.23
C VAL A 199 6.55 -15.74 -4.19
N ASP A 200 7.44 -16.73 -4.32
CA ASP A 200 8.66 -16.82 -3.51
C ASP A 200 9.58 -15.64 -3.87
N ALA A 201 9.91 -14.80 -2.88
CA ALA A 201 10.62 -13.55 -3.13
C ALA A 201 12.05 -13.78 -3.64
N ALA A 202 12.68 -14.90 -3.26
CA ALA A 202 14.05 -15.21 -3.68
C ALA A 202 14.13 -15.70 -5.13
N SER A 203 13.17 -16.50 -5.59
CA SER A 203 13.23 -17.17 -6.89
C SER A 203 12.25 -16.66 -7.93
N GLY A 204 11.25 -15.87 -7.55
CA GLY A 204 10.19 -15.42 -8.45
C GLY A 204 9.20 -16.51 -8.85
N LYS A 205 9.28 -17.71 -8.25
CA LYS A 205 8.38 -18.82 -8.55
C LYS A 205 7.04 -18.64 -7.85
N GLN A 206 5.96 -18.83 -8.58
CA GLN A 206 4.62 -18.88 -8.00
C GLN A 206 4.56 -19.99 -6.94
N VAL A 207 4.19 -19.64 -5.71
CA VAL A 207 3.93 -20.59 -4.63
C VAL A 207 2.49 -21.06 -4.71
N TRP A 208 1.56 -20.12 -4.78
CA TRP A 208 0.14 -20.39 -4.97
C TRP A 208 -0.54 -19.21 -5.67
N LYS A 209 -1.73 -19.48 -6.20
CA LYS A 209 -2.61 -18.49 -6.83
C LYS A 209 -4.05 -18.82 -6.44
N THR A 210 -4.67 -17.94 -5.66
CA THR A 210 -6.03 -18.14 -5.16
C THR A 210 -7.01 -17.38 -6.05
N PRO A 211 -7.92 -18.08 -6.77
CA PRO A 211 -8.98 -17.43 -7.53
C PRO A 211 -9.88 -16.59 -6.61
N ARG A 212 -10.27 -15.42 -7.09
CA ARG A 212 -11.15 -14.48 -6.39
C ARG A 212 -12.44 -14.27 -7.19
N PRO A 213 -13.33 -15.28 -7.26
CA PRO A 213 -14.58 -15.15 -8.00
C PRO A 213 -15.50 -14.09 -7.40
N GLY A 214 -16.17 -13.34 -8.27
CA GLY A 214 -17.05 -12.23 -7.87
C GLY A 214 -16.33 -10.92 -7.54
N PHE A 215 -15.00 -10.93 -7.51
CA PHE A 215 -14.19 -9.71 -7.51
C PHE A 215 -13.95 -9.30 -8.96
N ARG A 216 -14.32 -8.07 -9.33
CA ARG A 216 -14.14 -7.59 -10.72
C ARG A 216 -13.15 -6.45 -10.82
N ARG A 217 -13.13 -5.52 -9.85
CA ARG A 217 -12.29 -4.32 -9.90
C ARG A 217 -11.89 -3.93 -8.49
N GLY A 218 -10.66 -4.25 -8.12
CA GLY A 218 -10.12 -4.00 -6.79
C GLY A 218 -8.70 -3.47 -6.90
N PHE A 219 -8.47 -2.30 -6.32
CA PHE A 219 -7.20 -1.57 -6.41
C PHE A 219 -6.44 -1.55 -5.08
N SER A 220 -7.03 -2.18 -4.06
CA SER A 220 -6.46 -2.29 -2.72
C SER A 220 -5.08 -2.93 -2.76
N THR A 221 -4.11 -2.29 -2.10
CA THR A 221 -2.83 -2.94 -1.78
C THR A 221 -3.06 -3.81 -0.54
N PRO A 222 -2.75 -5.12 -0.58
CA PRO A 222 -2.89 -5.98 0.59
C PRO A 222 -2.06 -5.49 1.76
N ILE A 223 -2.34 -6.01 2.96
CA ILE A 223 -1.44 -5.91 4.10
C ILE A 223 -1.13 -7.31 4.63
N ALA A 224 0.09 -7.54 5.10
CA ALA A 224 0.37 -8.67 5.97
C ALA A 224 -0.03 -8.27 7.40
N TRP A 225 -0.86 -9.08 8.05
CA TRP A 225 -1.31 -8.79 9.41
C TRP A 225 -0.10 -8.74 10.35
N PRO A 226 0.09 -7.68 11.16
CA PRO A 226 1.28 -7.50 11.96
C PRO A 226 1.39 -8.56 13.05
N SER A 227 2.45 -9.35 12.98
CA SER A 227 2.96 -10.17 14.06
C SER A 227 4.44 -10.45 13.79
N GLU A 228 5.19 -10.98 14.77
CA GLU A 228 6.58 -11.41 14.53
C GLU A 228 6.68 -12.40 13.37
N LYS A 229 5.62 -13.19 13.16
CA LYS A 229 5.47 -14.13 12.07
C LYS A 229 4.07 -14.02 11.46
N PRO A 230 3.86 -13.16 10.45
CA PRO A 230 2.56 -12.96 9.83
C PRO A 230 2.00 -14.27 9.28
N GLU A 231 0.77 -14.62 9.66
CA GLU A 231 0.07 -15.81 9.14
C GLU A 231 -0.96 -15.46 8.05
N LEU A 232 -1.37 -14.20 7.95
CA LEU A 232 -2.45 -13.75 7.09
C LEU A 232 -2.04 -12.57 6.21
N VAL A 233 -2.50 -12.62 4.97
CA VAL A 233 -2.57 -11.47 4.07
C VAL A 233 -4.02 -11.03 3.94
N ILE A 234 -4.29 -9.76 4.17
CA ILE A 234 -5.62 -9.18 4.19
C ILE A 234 -5.74 -8.17 3.06
N THR A 235 -6.84 -8.25 2.31
CA THR A 235 -7.13 -7.30 1.24
C THR A 235 -8.62 -7.16 0.99
N SER A 236 -9.03 -6.00 0.49
CA SER A 236 -10.42 -5.72 0.14
C SER A 236 -10.66 -5.78 -1.37
N GLY A 237 -11.89 -6.07 -1.73
CA GLY A 237 -12.37 -6.04 -3.10
C GLY A 237 -13.88 -5.85 -3.14
N THR A 238 -14.50 -6.16 -4.29
CA THR A 238 -15.95 -6.11 -4.49
C THR A 238 -16.74 -6.73 -3.31
N LEU A 239 -17.46 -5.87 -2.59
CA LEU A 239 -18.39 -6.13 -1.49
C LEU A 239 -17.81 -6.58 -0.15
N ARG A 240 -16.53 -6.96 -0.09
CA ARG A 240 -15.97 -7.61 1.10
C ARG A 240 -14.46 -7.46 1.26
N VAL A 241 -14.02 -7.57 2.50
CA VAL A 241 -12.62 -7.80 2.89
C VAL A 241 -12.41 -9.29 3.12
N CYS A 242 -11.25 -9.79 2.73
CA CYS A 242 -10.86 -11.19 2.91
C CYS A 242 -9.47 -11.27 3.56
N ALA A 243 -9.28 -12.30 4.37
CA ALA A 243 -7.97 -12.74 4.81
C ALA A 243 -7.65 -14.13 4.27
N TYR A 244 -6.41 -14.30 3.83
CA TYR A 244 -5.91 -15.56 3.30
C TYR A 244 -4.69 -16.01 4.08
N HIS A 245 -4.55 -17.32 4.24
CA HIS A 245 -3.37 -17.93 4.81
C HIS A 245 -2.15 -17.68 3.93
N ILE A 246 -1.10 -17.14 4.54
CA ILE A 246 0.18 -16.92 3.85
C ILE A 246 0.76 -18.24 3.34
N SER A 247 0.57 -19.34 4.09
CA SER A 247 1.12 -20.68 3.80
C SER A 247 0.71 -21.24 2.45
N ASP A 248 -0.57 -21.18 2.12
CA ASP A 248 -1.22 -21.95 1.06
C ASP A 248 -2.23 -21.14 0.23
N GLY A 249 -2.59 -19.93 0.66
CA GLY A 249 -3.55 -19.06 -0.01
C GLY A 249 -5.01 -19.43 0.27
N GLU A 250 -5.29 -20.31 1.23
CA GLU A 250 -6.66 -20.64 1.63
C GLU A 250 -7.35 -19.45 2.28
N LEU A 251 -8.64 -19.27 1.98
CA LEU A 251 -9.45 -18.22 2.58
C LEU A 251 -9.70 -18.54 4.07
N ALA A 252 -9.17 -17.70 4.97
CA ALA A 252 -9.38 -17.85 6.40
C ALA A 252 -10.75 -17.31 6.81
N TRP A 253 -11.07 -16.08 6.36
CA TRP A 253 -12.36 -15.44 6.60
C TRP A 253 -12.64 -14.32 5.60
N GLU A 254 -13.91 -13.95 5.49
CA GLU A 254 -14.36 -12.77 4.77
C GLU A 254 -15.45 -12.03 5.54
N VAL A 255 -15.50 -10.70 5.36
CA VAL A 255 -16.53 -9.83 5.95
C VAL A 255 -17.06 -8.90 4.88
N GLY A 256 -18.38 -8.95 4.66
CA GLY A 256 -19.10 -8.10 3.72
C GLY A 256 -19.39 -6.68 4.24
N GLY A 257 -20.18 -5.93 3.49
CA GLY A 257 -20.59 -4.56 3.86
C GLY A 257 -19.67 -3.48 3.30
N LEU A 258 -19.03 -3.75 2.17
CA LEU A 258 -18.22 -2.81 1.40
C LEU A 258 -18.88 -2.51 0.04
N PRO A 259 -18.43 -1.47 -0.68
CA PRO A 259 -18.94 -1.17 -2.01
C PRO A 259 -18.53 -2.19 -3.07
N ASN A 260 -19.13 -2.07 -4.26
CA ASN A 260 -18.83 -2.91 -5.42
C ASN A 260 -17.39 -2.74 -5.98
N GLU A 261 -16.71 -1.64 -5.64
CA GLU A 261 -15.31 -1.39 -5.99
C GLU A 261 -14.59 -0.83 -4.77
N THR A 262 -13.42 -1.37 -4.45
CA THR A 262 -12.60 -0.90 -3.34
C THR A 262 -11.22 -0.46 -3.84
N VAL A 263 -10.77 0.68 -3.32
CA VAL A 263 -9.49 1.29 -3.67
C VAL A 263 -8.57 1.37 -2.46
N ALA A 264 -9.11 1.80 -1.33
CA ALA A 264 -8.38 1.94 -0.08
C ALA A 264 -7.74 0.63 0.37
N SER A 265 -6.51 0.73 0.88
CA SER A 265 -5.81 -0.36 1.55
C SER A 265 -6.29 -0.45 3.01
N PRO A 266 -6.37 -1.66 3.60
CA PRO A 266 -6.75 -1.79 5.00
C PRO A 266 -5.74 -1.11 5.94
N ALA A 267 -6.24 -0.53 7.02
CA ALA A 267 -5.42 0.00 8.11
C ALA A 267 -5.75 -0.74 9.42
N PHE A 268 -4.89 -0.69 10.42
CA PHE A 268 -5.14 -1.36 11.70
C PHE A 268 -4.49 -0.63 12.87
N ASP A 269 -5.02 -0.80 14.07
CA ASP A 269 -4.30 -0.55 15.32
C ASP A 269 -4.24 -1.83 16.15
N ASP A 270 -3.90 -1.71 17.43
CA ASP A 270 -3.78 -2.85 18.34
C ASP A 270 -5.12 -3.57 18.59
N GLN A 271 -6.26 -2.95 18.24
CA GLN A 271 -7.60 -3.45 18.56
C GLN A 271 -8.44 -3.77 17.34
N HIS A 272 -8.28 -3.04 16.23
CA HIS A 272 -9.18 -3.09 15.09
C HIS A 272 -8.45 -3.09 13.76
N LEU A 273 -9.07 -3.78 12.80
CA LEU A 273 -8.86 -3.60 11.37
C LEU A 273 -9.89 -2.61 10.82
N TYR A 274 -9.43 -1.62 10.09
CA TYR A 274 -10.22 -0.58 9.43
C TYR A 274 -10.22 -0.80 7.92
N VAL A 275 -11.40 -0.99 7.35
CA VAL A 275 -11.58 -1.14 5.91
C VAL A 275 -12.63 -0.16 5.44
N SER A 276 -12.25 0.74 4.54
CA SER A 276 -13.18 1.68 3.92
C SER A 276 -13.35 1.41 2.44
N GLY A 277 -14.50 1.83 1.93
CA GLY A 277 -14.73 1.93 0.52
C GLY A 277 -15.85 2.91 0.23
N TRP A 278 -15.70 3.62 -0.88
CA TRP A 278 -16.76 4.42 -1.47
C TRP A 278 -16.76 4.24 -2.98
N THR A 279 -17.93 4.09 -3.58
CA THR A 279 -18.11 4.18 -5.02
C THR A 279 -19.43 4.85 -5.36
N MET A 280 -19.49 5.39 -6.57
CA MET A 280 -20.70 5.97 -7.10
C MET A 280 -21.69 4.85 -7.44
N GLY A 281 -22.94 5.00 -7.02
CA GLY A 281 -24.00 4.01 -7.29
C GLY A 281 -24.10 2.85 -6.29
N ALA A 282 -23.37 2.89 -5.17
CA ALA A 282 -23.69 2.02 -4.04
C ALA A 282 -25.12 2.31 -3.55
N GLY A 283 -25.94 1.26 -3.37
CA GLY A 283 -27.34 1.39 -2.93
C GLY A 283 -28.34 1.82 -4.01
N VAL A 284 -28.02 1.72 -5.31
CA VAL A 284 -29.01 1.94 -6.39
C VAL A 284 -30.12 0.89 -6.28
N SER A 285 -31.36 1.35 -6.07
CA SER A 285 -32.51 0.50 -5.71
C SER A 285 -33.35 0.00 -6.88
N ARG A 286 -33.16 0.56 -8.09
CA ARG A 286 -33.95 0.16 -9.26
C ARG A 286 -33.06 -0.13 -10.46
N ILE A 287 -32.79 -1.41 -10.66
CA ILE A 287 -32.16 -1.95 -11.87
C ILE A 287 -33.26 -2.72 -12.63
N PRO A 288 -33.51 -2.40 -13.91
CA PRO A 288 -34.50 -3.13 -14.72
C PRO A 288 -34.28 -4.64 -14.67
N ASN A 289 -35.35 -5.44 -14.76
CA ASN A 289 -35.18 -6.88 -14.97
C ASN A 289 -34.57 -7.14 -16.36
N PHE A 290 -33.81 -8.22 -16.52
CA PHE A 290 -33.21 -8.58 -17.81
C PHE A 290 -34.27 -8.80 -18.91
N ASP A 291 -35.48 -9.24 -18.55
CA ASP A 291 -36.58 -9.40 -19.51
C ASP A 291 -37.00 -8.07 -20.15
N GLU A 292 -36.94 -6.96 -19.41
CA GLU A 292 -37.19 -5.61 -19.93
C GLU A 292 -36.08 -5.18 -20.89
N LEU A 293 -34.84 -5.64 -20.67
CA LEU A 293 -33.75 -5.36 -21.59
C LEU A 293 -33.92 -6.06 -22.92
N LEU A 294 -34.40 -7.32 -22.90
CA LEU A 294 -34.64 -8.14 -24.09
C LEU A 294 -35.69 -7.55 -25.03
N GLU A 295 -36.48 -6.56 -24.61
CA GLU A 295 -37.31 -5.77 -25.54
C GLU A 295 -36.48 -5.07 -26.63
N ASN A 296 -35.19 -4.86 -26.38
CA ASN A 296 -34.23 -4.27 -27.33
C ASN A 296 -33.39 -5.29 -28.09
N ASP A 297 -33.56 -6.59 -27.82
CA ASP A 297 -32.89 -7.69 -28.55
C ASP A 297 -33.47 -7.79 -29.97
N LYS A 298 -32.76 -7.21 -30.95
CA LYS A 298 -33.24 -7.12 -32.33
C LYS A 298 -33.00 -8.41 -33.09
N ASN A 299 -31.91 -9.11 -32.78
CA ASN A 299 -31.52 -10.34 -33.46
C ASN A 299 -32.11 -11.62 -32.82
N LYS A 300 -32.77 -11.47 -31.65
CA LYS A 300 -33.43 -12.53 -30.88
C LYS A 300 -32.48 -13.64 -30.42
N ASP A 301 -31.25 -13.27 -30.07
CA ASP A 301 -30.23 -14.21 -29.60
C ASP A 301 -30.21 -14.39 -28.07
N ALA A 302 -31.19 -13.81 -27.36
CA ALA A 302 -31.34 -13.85 -25.90
C ALA A 302 -30.17 -13.18 -25.16
N SER A 303 -29.49 -12.26 -25.83
CA SER A 303 -28.46 -11.40 -25.28
C SER A 303 -28.67 -9.97 -25.74
N ILE A 304 -27.95 -9.04 -25.14
CA ILE A 304 -27.95 -7.63 -25.57
C ILE A 304 -26.57 -7.29 -26.10
N ALA A 305 -26.45 -7.14 -27.41
CA ALA A 305 -25.23 -6.62 -28.01
C ALA A 305 -25.06 -5.14 -27.65
N ARG A 306 -23.81 -4.64 -27.71
CA ARG A 306 -23.53 -3.24 -27.43
C ARG A 306 -24.38 -2.27 -28.24
N SER A 307 -24.67 -2.56 -29.51
CA SER A 307 -25.52 -1.75 -30.39
C SER A 307 -27.02 -1.75 -30.03
N GLU A 308 -27.47 -2.75 -29.26
CA GLU A 308 -28.86 -2.93 -28.81
C GLU A 308 -29.07 -2.33 -27.42
N ALA A 309 -28.00 -2.27 -26.62
CA ALA A 309 -28.04 -1.71 -25.28
C ALA A 309 -28.52 -0.24 -25.28
N ILE A 310 -29.43 0.07 -24.36
CA ILE A 310 -29.95 1.41 -24.08
C ILE A 310 -29.76 1.77 -22.60
N GLY A 311 -29.88 3.07 -22.27
CA GLY A 311 -29.87 3.54 -20.87
C GLY A 311 -28.65 3.05 -20.07
N PRO A 312 -28.83 2.59 -18.82
CA PRO A 312 -27.75 2.06 -17.98
C PRO A 312 -26.98 0.90 -18.61
N ALA A 313 -27.65 0.02 -19.37
CA ALA A 313 -27.00 -1.09 -20.07
C ALA A 313 -25.98 -0.60 -21.11
N ARG A 314 -26.28 0.51 -21.79
CA ARG A 314 -25.35 1.15 -22.74
C ARG A 314 -24.23 1.90 -22.03
N MET A 315 -24.57 2.69 -21.01
CA MET A 315 -23.62 3.52 -20.27
C MET A 315 -22.58 2.66 -19.53
N HIS A 316 -23.03 1.56 -18.95
CA HIS A 316 -22.21 0.65 -18.16
C HIS A 316 -21.94 -0.66 -18.91
N PHE A 317 -22.09 -0.70 -20.24
CA PHE A 317 -21.91 -1.94 -21.02
C PHE A 317 -20.60 -2.67 -20.68
N PRO A 318 -19.43 -2.00 -20.72
CA PRO A 318 -18.17 -2.67 -20.41
C PRO A 318 -18.04 -3.07 -18.93
N TYR A 319 -18.92 -2.56 -18.07
CA TYR A 319 -18.96 -2.94 -16.65
C TYR A 319 -19.75 -4.24 -16.43
N ILE A 320 -20.81 -4.41 -17.21
CA ILE A 320 -21.79 -5.48 -17.10
C ILE A 320 -21.29 -6.73 -17.83
N ASP A 321 -20.92 -6.56 -19.10
CA ASP A 321 -20.22 -7.56 -19.94
C ASP A 321 -18.92 -7.94 -19.23
N ALA A 322 -18.95 -9.09 -18.56
CA ALA A 322 -17.97 -9.53 -17.60
C ALA A 322 -16.83 -10.27 -18.30
N ASP A 323 -17.17 -11.13 -19.26
CA ASP A 323 -16.23 -11.95 -20.02
C ASP A 323 -15.69 -11.27 -21.28
N LYS A 324 -16.22 -10.08 -21.62
CA LYS A 324 -15.79 -9.22 -22.73
C LYS A 324 -16.07 -9.84 -24.09
N ASP A 325 -17.12 -10.65 -24.21
CA ASP A 325 -17.54 -11.24 -25.48
C ASP A 325 -18.36 -10.26 -26.37
N GLY A 326 -18.67 -9.06 -25.85
CA GLY A 326 -19.39 -8.00 -26.56
C GLY A 326 -20.90 -8.10 -26.44
N LYS A 327 -21.40 -8.97 -25.57
CA LYS A 327 -22.82 -9.18 -25.27
C LYS A 327 -23.05 -9.05 -23.77
N ILE A 328 -24.30 -8.77 -23.39
CA ILE A 328 -24.76 -8.91 -22.01
C ILE A 328 -25.75 -10.06 -21.99
N VAL A 329 -25.45 -11.10 -21.22
CA VAL A 329 -26.37 -12.21 -20.97
C VAL A 329 -27.05 -12.06 -19.60
N ARG A 330 -28.16 -12.78 -19.41
CA ARG A 330 -28.96 -12.74 -18.17
C ARG A 330 -28.10 -12.88 -16.91
N LYS A 331 -27.20 -13.87 -16.89
CA LYS A 331 -26.32 -14.15 -15.75
C LYS A 331 -25.46 -12.93 -15.38
N GLU A 332 -24.94 -12.21 -16.36
CA GLU A 332 -24.09 -11.05 -16.13
C GLU A 332 -24.90 -9.87 -15.60
N TRP A 333 -26.07 -9.65 -16.19
CA TRP A 333 -27.01 -8.63 -15.74
C TRP A 333 -27.47 -8.86 -14.30
N GLU A 334 -27.88 -10.08 -13.96
CA GLU A 334 -28.31 -10.47 -12.62
C GLU A 334 -27.16 -10.36 -11.61
N THR A 335 -25.96 -10.83 -11.98
CA THR A 335 -24.76 -10.71 -11.12
C THR A 335 -24.44 -9.24 -10.83
N MET A 336 -24.46 -8.39 -11.85
CA MET A 336 -24.24 -6.96 -11.70
C MET A 336 -25.32 -6.32 -10.82
N SER A 337 -26.59 -6.68 -11.06
CA SER A 337 -27.73 -6.19 -10.27
C SER A 337 -27.60 -6.54 -8.79
N ASP A 338 -27.20 -7.78 -8.50
CA ASP A 338 -26.94 -8.24 -7.14
C ASP A 338 -25.77 -7.52 -6.47
N ILE A 339 -24.71 -7.23 -7.23
CA ILE A 339 -23.57 -6.46 -6.72
C ILE A 339 -24.00 -5.06 -6.32
N PHE A 340 -24.72 -4.34 -7.18
CA PHE A 340 -25.19 -2.99 -6.86
C PHE A 340 -26.17 -2.97 -5.68
N ARG A 341 -27.06 -3.96 -5.59
CA ARG A 341 -28.01 -4.10 -4.48
C ARG A 341 -27.32 -4.36 -3.14
N LYS A 342 -26.21 -5.10 -3.13
CA LYS A 342 -25.42 -5.40 -1.91
C LYS A 342 -24.34 -4.35 -1.60
N SER A 343 -24.06 -3.45 -2.54
CA SER A 343 -23.00 -2.44 -2.43
C SER A 343 -23.35 -1.42 -1.35
N GLU A 344 -22.47 -1.29 -0.36
CA GLU A 344 -22.63 -0.36 0.75
C GLU A 344 -21.36 0.46 0.93
N ASN A 345 -21.47 1.78 0.77
CA ASN A 345 -20.38 2.69 1.10
C ASN A 345 -20.20 2.72 2.61
N ALA A 346 -19.04 2.28 3.10
CA ALA A 346 -18.78 2.15 4.52
C ALA A 346 -17.29 2.27 4.88
N LEU A 347 -17.05 2.66 6.13
CA LEU A 347 -15.88 2.29 6.91
C LEU A 347 -16.33 1.25 7.94
N LEU A 348 -15.68 0.10 7.94
CA LEU A 348 -15.87 -0.97 8.92
C LEU A 348 -14.70 -0.96 9.90
N ALA A 349 -14.99 -0.97 11.19
CA ALA A 349 -14.02 -1.30 12.23
C ALA A 349 -14.29 -2.73 12.71
N LEU A 350 -13.34 -3.61 12.44
CA LEU A 350 -13.45 -5.04 12.65
C LEU A 350 -12.49 -5.44 13.78
N LYS A 351 -13.03 -5.95 14.88
CA LYS A 351 -12.21 -6.51 15.95
C LYS A 351 -11.79 -7.93 15.57
N PRO A 352 -10.49 -8.25 15.56
CA PRO A 352 -10.01 -9.61 15.29
C PRO A 352 -10.70 -10.64 16.18
N GLY A 353 -10.96 -11.83 15.62
CA GLY A 353 -11.57 -12.93 16.38
C GLY A 353 -10.65 -13.47 17.48
N PRO A 354 -11.13 -14.47 18.27
CA PRO A 354 -10.33 -15.11 19.33
C PRO A 354 -9.01 -15.72 18.85
N SER A 355 -8.94 -16.03 17.55
CA SER A 355 -7.71 -16.29 16.82
C SER A 355 -7.71 -15.44 15.54
N LEU A 356 -6.53 -15.18 14.97
CA LEU A 356 -6.41 -14.49 13.69
C LEU A 356 -7.18 -15.20 12.56
N LYS A 357 -7.38 -16.52 12.69
CA LYS A 357 -8.07 -17.38 11.71
C LYS A 357 -9.59 -17.35 11.85
N SER A 358 -10.10 -16.82 12.95
CA SER A 358 -11.54 -16.69 13.18
C SER A 358 -12.06 -15.39 12.52
N PRO A 359 -13.27 -15.40 11.94
CA PRO A 359 -13.86 -14.19 11.40
C PRO A 359 -13.89 -13.06 12.45
N PRO A 360 -13.49 -11.84 12.09
CA PRO A 360 -13.57 -10.73 13.01
C PRO A 360 -15.03 -10.30 13.22
N THR A 361 -15.30 -9.63 14.33
CA THR A 361 -16.62 -9.06 14.62
C THR A 361 -16.65 -7.58 14.28
N LEU A 362 -17.75 -7.10 13.69
CA LEU A 362 -17.96 -5.68 13.49
C LEU A 362 -18.11 -4.98 14.84
N SER A 363 -17.16 -4.10 15.18
CA SER A 363 -17.25 -3.24 16.38
C SER A 363 -18.17 -2.06 16.13
N TRP A 364 -17.92 -1.33 15.05
CA TRP A 364 -18.70 -0.18 14.64
C TRP A 364 -18.54 0.09 13.14
N LYS A 365 -19.46 0.89 12.60
CA LYS A 365 -19.53 1.22 11.17
C LYS A 365 -19.83 2.69 10.97
N GLN A 366 -19.20 3.30 9.98
CA GLN A 366 -19.49 4.67 9.53
C GLN A 366 -19.85 4.67 8.04
N THR A 367 -20.79 5.52 7.64
CA THR A 367 -21.30 5.61 6.25
C THR A 367 -21.13 7.01 5.64
N ARG A 368 -20.55 7.94 6.39
CA ARG A 368 -20.34 9.34 5.99
C ARG A 368 -18.86 9.71 6.09
N GLY A 369 -18.44 10.75 5.35
CA GLY A 369 -17.05 11.20 5.35
C GLY A 369 -16.07 10.20 4.75
N LEU A 370 -16.55 9.28 3.89
CA LEU A 370 -15.77 8.17 3.37
C LEU A 370 -14.81 8.61 2.25
N PRO A 371 -13.59 8.05 2.19
CA PRO A 371 -12.63 8.33 1.13
C PRO A 371 -13.03 7.62 -0.17
N TYR A 372 -12.72 8.23 -1.31
CA TYR A 372 -12.84 7.54 -2.61
C TYR A 372 -11.62 6.67 -2.89
N VAL A 373 -10.43 7.27 -2.89
CA VAL A 373 -9.14 6.60 -3.15
C VAL A 373 -8.26 6.46 -1.90
N PRO A 374 -8.10 7.49 -1.05
CA PRO A 374 -7.16 7.44 0.06
C PRO A 374 -7.46 6.32 1.07
N SER A 375 -6.41 5.65 1.55
CA SER A 375 -6.55 4.66 2.61
C SER A 375 -6.79 5.34 3.96
N PRO A 376 -7.61 4.76 4.86
CA PRO A 376 -7.74 5.25 6.23
C PRO A 376 -6.38 5.31 6.93
N LEU A 377 -6.21 6.28 7.82
CA LEU A 377 -5.07 6.34 8.73
C LEU A 377 -5.60 6.17 10.16
N ALA A 378 -5.38 5.01 10.75
CA ALA A 378 -5.47 4.89 12.20
C ALA A 378 -4.18 5.45 12.81
N TYR A 379 -4.25 6.29 13.84
CA TYR A 379 -3.08 6.87 14.49
C TYR A 379 -3.46 7.49 15.84
N GLN A 380 -2.68 7.23 16.89
CA GLN A 380 -2.88 7.80 18.24
C GLN A 380 -4.34 7.70 18.76
N GLY A 381 -4.99 6.54 18.61
CA GLY A 381 -6.36 6.34 19.08
C GLY A 381 -7.46 6.92 18.17
N HIS A 382 -7.09 7.44 17.01
CA HIS A 382 -8.00 8.07 16.04
C HIS A 382 -7.95 7.41 14.67
N VAL A 383 -9.05 7.44 13.92
CA VAL A 383 -9.10 7.06 12.50
C VAL A 383 -9.44 8.29 11.68
N TYR A 384 -8.57 8.60 10.71
CA TYR A 384 -8.71 9.72 9.80
C TYR A 384 -9.12 9.25 8.41
N LEU A 385 -10.15 9.88 7.86
CA LEU A 385 -10.65 9.66 6.50
C LEU A 385 -10.57 10.95 5.70
N VAL A 386 -9.98 10.89 4.50
CA VAL A 386 -9.84 12.03 3.60
C VAL A 386 -10.71 11.81 2.37
N LYS A 387 -11.68 12.69 2.17
CA LYS A 387 -12.66 12.65 1.10
C LYS A 387 -12.39 13.76 0.07
N ASN A 388 -12.68 13.48 -1.20
CA ASN A 388 -12.65 14.49 -2.26
C ASN A 388 -13.52 15.71 -1.88
N GLY A 389 -13.13 16.88 -2.37
CA GLY A 389 -13.65 18.17 -1.95
C GLY A 389 -12.89 18.78 -0.78
N GLY A 390 -11.79 18.18 -0.32
CA GLY A 390 -10.95 18.74 0.74
C GLY A 390 -11.52 18.56 2.13
N MET A 391 -12.08 17.38 2.39
CA MET A 391 -12.81 17.11 3.63
C MET A 391 -12.12 16.02 4.43
N ILE A 392 -11.96 16.24 5.73
CA ILE A 392 -11.45 15.25 6.66
C ILE A 392 -12.48 14.90 7.73
N SER A 393 -12.54 13.62 8.10
CA SER A 393 -13.31 13.17 9.26
C SER A 393 -12.39 12.42 10.20
N CYS A 394 -12.60 12.60 11.51
CA CYS A 394 -11.88 11.93 12.58
C CYS A 394 -12.86 11.19 13.50
N MET A 395 -12.53 9.94 13.83
CA MET A 395 -13.32 9.10 14.72
C MET A 395 -12.43 8.47 15.78
N ASN A 396 -12.97 8.22 16.97
CA ASN A 396 -12.31 7.39 17.96
C ASN A 396 -12.20 5.95 17.47
N THR A 397 -11.00 5.38 17.57
CA THR A 397 -10.68 4.00 17.14
C THR A 397 -11.52 2.93 17.84
N THR A 398 -11.76 3.10 19.13
CA THR A 398 -12.45 2.12 19.99
C THR A 398 -13.96 2.20 19.81
N THR A 399 -14.54 3.40 19.94
CA THR A 399 -16.00 3.58 20.03
C THR A 399 -16.65 3.88 18.68
N GLY A 400 -15.88 4.34 17.69
CA GLY A 400 -16.42 4.87 16.44
C GLY A 400 -17.11 6.23 16.60
N GLU A 401 -17.02 6.85 17.78
CA GLU A 401 -17.53 8.20 18.03
C GLU A 401 -16.86 9.17 17.07
N VAL A 402 -17.68 10.03 16.47
CA VAL A 402 -17.21 11.04 15.52
C VAL A 402 -16.76 12.26 16.30
N ILE A 403 -15.47 12.56 16.21
CA ILE A 403 -14.87 13.73 16.87
C ILE A 403 -15.16 14.98 16.02
N TYR A 404 -14.84 14.90 14.73
CA TYR A 404 -15.26 15.88 13.75
C TYR A 404 -15.50 15.20 12.39
N ARG A 405 -16.34 15.80 11.56
CA ARG A 405 -16.81 15.18 10.32
C ARG A 405 -16.89 16.16 9.19
N GLU A 406 -16.29 15.77 8.07
CA GLU A 406 -16.31 16.52 6.82
C GLU A 406 -15.84 17.97 7.03
N GLU A 407 -14.83 18.16 7.88
CA GLU A 407 -14.18 19.45 8.13
C GLU A 407 -13.24 19.82 6.99
N ARG A 408 -13.11 21.12 6.72
CA ARG A 408 -12.38 21.62 5.55
C ARG A 408 -10.88 21.68 5.80
N LEU A 409 -10.12 20.95 4.98
CA LEU A 409 -8.64 21.00 4.95
C LEU A 409 -8.08 22.27 4.30
N GLY A 410 -8.94 23.15 3.76
CA GLY A 410 -8.50 24.36 3.05
C GLY A 410 -7.99 24.13 1.62
N ALA A 411 -8.02 22.89 1.12
CA ALA A 411 -7.61 22.53 -0.24
C ALA A 411 -8.71 21.76 -0.97
N LEU A 412 -9.45 22.43 -1.87
CA LEU A 412 -10.51 21.79 -2.65
C LEU A 412 -9.93 20.88 -3.75
N GLY A 413 -10.70 19.88 -4.17
CA GLY A 413 -10.35 18.99 -5.28
C GLY A 413 -10.28 17.53 -4.89
N ASP A 414 -9.66 16.72 -5.75
CA ASP A 414 -9.53 15.28 -5.55
C ASP A 414 -8.34 14.93 -4.66
N TYR A 415 -8.43 13.80 -3.98
CA TYR A 415 -7.37 13.27 -3.13
C TYR A 415 -7.09 11.82 -3.53
N TYR A 416 -5.84 11.53 -3.91
CA TYR A 416 -5.38 10.18 -4.27
C TYR A 416 -4.31 9.69 -3.30
N ALA A 417 -3.39 10.58 -2.90
CA ALA A 417 -2.42 10.31 -1.87
C ALA A 417 -3.13 10.00 -0.54
N SER A 418 -2.70 8.93 0.12
CA SER A 418 -3.23 8.58 1.43
C SER A 418 -2.56 9.43 2.52
N PRO A 419 -3.27 9.80 3.60
CA PRO A 419 -2.67 10.53 4.70
C PRO A 419 -1.54 9.72 5.37
N VAL A 420 -0.50 10.42 5.82
CA VAL A 420 0.64 9.85 6.55
C VAL A 420 0.90 10.62 7.84
N ALA A 421 1.31 9.93 8.90
CA ALA A 421 1.59 10.52 10.21
C ALA A 421 3.07 10.48 10.58
N ALA A 422 3.54 11.53 11.25
CA ALA A 422 4.84 11.58 11.91
C ALA A 422 4.75 12.41 13.19
N GLY A 423 5.12 11.82 14.33
CA GLY A 423 5.05 12.49 15.63
C GLY A 423 3.62 12.91 15.94
N GLU A 424 3.40 14.21 16.14
CA GLU A 424 2.08 14.80 16.42
C GLU A 424 1.40 15.34 15.15
N GLN A 425 1.91 15.00 13.96
CA GLN A 425 1.51 15.62 12.71
C GLN A 425 0.95 14.59 11.73
N ILE A 426 -0.08 14.99 10.99
CA ILE A 426 -0.63 14.25 9.86
C ILE A 426 -0.51 15.11 8.60
N LEU A 427 0.12 14.57 7.57
CA LEU A 427 0.23 15.21 6.26
C LEU A 427 -0.85 14.65 5.33
N VAL A 428 -1.56 15.55 4.68
CA VAL A 428 -2.56 15.27 3.65
C VAL A 428 -2.21 16.05 2.39
N ALA A 429 -2.20 15.40 1.23
CA ALA A 429 -1.87 16.04 -0.05
C ALA A 429 -3.07 15.96 -1.01
N ALA A 430 -3.51 17.11 -1.50
CA ALA A 430 -4.50 17.23 -2.55
C ALA A 430 -3.86 16.97 -3.91
N GLN A 431 -4.65 16.47 -4.88
CA GLN A 431 -4.18 16.29 -6.25
C GLN A 431 -3.63 17.59 -6.85
N SER A 432 -4.20 18.75 -6.47
CA SER A 432 -3.81 20.05 -7.02
C SER A 432 -2.35 20.45 -6.74
N GLY A 433 -1.72 19.87 -5.73
CA GLY A 433 -0.38 20.28 -5.26
C GLY A 433 -0.39 20.88 -3.85
N VAL A 434 -1.58 21.19 -3.32
CA VAL A 434 -1.70 21.73 -1.95
C VAL A 434 -1.51 20.61 -0.93
N VAL A 435 -0.60 20.84 0.02
CA VAL A 435 -0.30 19.97 1.14
C VAL A 435 -0.72 20.65 2.42
N SER A 436 -1.49 19.94 3.24
CA SER A 436 -1.92 20.40 4.57
C SER A 436 -1.32 19.48 5.63
N VAL A 437 -0.75 20.08 6.67
CA VAL A 437 -0.29 19.40 7.87
C VAL A 437 -1.22 19.77 9.01
N ILE A 438 -1.81 18.76 9.63
CA ILE A 438 -2.75 18.91 10.74
C ILE A 438 -2.17 18.28 12.01
N GLU A 439 -2.67 18.71 13.16
CA GLU A 439 -2.34 18.11 14.44
C GLU A 439 -3.08 16.78 14.63
N ALA A 440 -2.35 15.74 15.01
CA ALA A 440 -2.90 14.43 15.37
C ALA A 440 -3.57 14.49 16.75
N GLY A 441 -4.66 13.74 16.91
CA GLY A 441 -5.38 13.59 18.18
C GLY A 441 -6.12 14.82 18.71
N ASN A 442 -6.11 15.96 18.00
CA ASN A 442 -6.84 17.15 18.44
C ASN A 442 -8.37 16.94 18.36
N PRO A 443 -9.15 17.34 19.40
CA PRO A 443 -10.62 17.26 19.38
C PRO A 443 -11.28 18.12 18.29
N GLU A 444 -10.57 19.10 17.74
CA GLU A 444 -11.00 19.91 16.60
C GLU A 444 -9.96 19.83 15.47
N LEU A 445 -10.36 20.17 14.24
CA LEU A 445 -9.40 20.24 13.13
C LEU A 445 -8.45 21.42 13.34
N ASN A 446 -7.20 21.14 13.66
CA ASN A 446 -6.13 22.13 13.72
C ASN A 446 -5.16 21.97 12.55
N ILE A 447 -5.22 22.90 11.58
CA ILE A 447 -4.27 22.96 10.46
C ILE A 447 -3.03 23.74 10.91
N MET A 448 -1.93 23.03 11.13
CA MET A 448 -0.68 23.59 11.62
C MET A 448 0.13 24.31 10.53
N PHE A 449 0.05 23.79 9.29
CA PHE A 449 0.83 24.28 8.17
C PHE A 449 0.17 23.92 6.84
N GLN A 450 0.27 24.79 5.84
CA GLN A 450 -0.22 24.53 4.48
C GLN A 450 0.72 25.17 3.46
N ILE A 451 0.93 24.47 2.34
CA ILE A 451 1.78 24.92 1.23
C ILE A 451 1.22 24.41 -0.09
N ASP A 452 1.38 25.18 -1.16
CA ASP A 452 1.15 24.72 -2.53
C ASP A 452 2.49 24.43 -3.21
N LEU A 453 2.64 23.21 -3.75
CA LEU A 453 3.80 22.85 -4.55
C LEU A 453 3.62 23.18 -6.04
N GLU A 454 2.44 23.67 -6.44
CA GLU A 454 2.08 24.04 -7.81
C GLU A 454 2.23 22.90 -8.83
N GLU A 455 2.32 21.67 -8.35
CA GLU A 455 2.46 20.46 -9.16
C GLU A 455 1.54 19.36 -8.65
N THR A 456 1.00 18.57 -9.58
CA THR A 456 0.05 17.51 -9.23
C THR A 456 0.67 16.45 -8.32
N ILE A 457 -0.01 16.08 -7.23
CA ILE A 457 0.43 15.03 -6.30
C ILE A 457 -0.52 13.84 -6.37
N MET A 458 0.00 12.70 -6.83
CA MET A 458 -0.74 11.42 -6.86
C MET A 458 -0.18 10.39 -5.87
N ALA A 459 1.12 10.49 -5.60
CA ALA A 459 1.85 9.53 -4.78
C ALA A 459 1.67 9.82 -3.29
N THR A 460 1.51 8.76 -2.48
CA THR A 460 1.57 8.90 -1.02
C THR A 460 3.01 9.20 -0.59
N PRO A 461 3.28 10.27 0.19
CA PRO A 461 4.63 10.60 0.64
C PRO A 461 5.25 9.53 1.56
N ALA A 462 6.58 9.54 1.65
CA ALA A 462 7.34 8.70 2.57
C ALA A 462 8.06 9.56 3.62
N ILE A 463 8.20 9.04 4.84
CA ILE A 463 8.83 9.76 5.95
C ILE A 463 9.85 8.84 6.61
N VAL A 464 11.11 9.29 6.65
CA VAL A 464 12.22 8.56 7.28
C VAL A 464 13.15 9.57 7.92
N GLU A 465 13.49 9.38 9.21
CA GLU A 465 14.51 10.17 9.93
C GLU A 465 14.26 11.69 9.84
N ASN A 466 13.02 12.12 10.09
CA ASN A 466 12.58 13.53 9.97
C ASN A 466 12.71 14.14 8.56
N ARG A 467 12.92 13.32 7.53
CA ARG A 467 12.90 13.74 6.12
C ARG A 467 11.58 13.34 5.48
N LEU A 468 11.01 14.26 4.72
CA LEU A 468 9.80 14.06 3.94
C LEU A 468 10.17 13.90 2.47
N TYR A 469 9.81 12.77 1.89
CA TYR A 469 10.02 12.48 0.47
C TYR A 469 8.69 12.56 -0.25
N MET A 470 8.58 13.50 -1.18
CA MET A 470 7.33 13.80 -1.88
C MET A 470 7.54 13.77 -3.38
N ARG A 471 6.70 12.99 -4.06
CA ARG A 471 6.71 12.88 -5.51
C ARG A 471 5.50 13.61 -6.09
N THR A 472 5.77 14.63 -6.89
CA THR A 472 4.80 15.31 -7.74
C THR A 472 4.83 14.70 -9.16
N SER A 473 4.06 15.25 -10.08
CA SER A 473 4.01 14.79 -11.47
C SER A 473 5.33 14.96 -12.22
N GLN A 474 6.17 15.95 -11.85
CA GLN A 474 7.45 16.21 -12.52
C GLN A 474 8.65 16.18 -11.59
N THR A 475 8.45 16.31 -10.27
CA THR A 475 9.55 16.51 -9.32
C THR A 475 9.48 15.52 -8.16
N LEU A 476 10.64 15.01 -7.76
CA LEU A 476 10.83 14.31 -6.51
C LEU A 476 11.58 15.23 -5.54
N TYR A 477 10.98 15.52 -4.40
CA TYR A 477 11.51 16.37 -3.34
C TYR A 477 11.98 15.52 -2.15
N CYS A 478 13.10 15.93 -1.54
CA CYS A 478 13.44 15.58 -0.17
C CYS A 478 13.47 16.87 0.66
N PHE A 479 12.52 16.98 1.59
CA PHE A 479 12.50 18.04 2.58
C PHE A 479 13.13 17.57 3.90
N GLY A 480 13.80 18.46 4.61
CA GLY A 480 14.48 18.19 5.88
C GLY A 480 14.97 19.48 6.54
N LYS A 481 15.28 19.41 7.84
CA LYS A 481 15.87 20.52 8.59
C LYS A 481 17.38 20.59 8.44
#